data_AF-A0A925N1V7-F1
#
_entry.id   AF-A0A925N1V7-F1
#
_cell.length_a   1.000
_cell.length_b   1.000
_cell.length_c   1.000
_cell.angle_alpha   90.00
_cell.angle_beta   90.00
_cell.angle_gamma   90.00
#
_symmetry.space_group_name_H-M   'P 1'
#
loop_
_entity.id
_entity.type
_entity.pdbx_description
1 polymer ?
#
loop_
_entity_poly.entity_id
_entity_poly.type
_entity_poly.pdbx_seq_one_letter_code
_entity_poly.pdbx_strand_id
1 'polypeptide(L)'
;MASDSERLIAAMARDQRVRGELDARGLLYRDGYNPEMQEVHEANADLLAGIVAKHGWPDAARFGAEAATAAWMIAQHAIARPDFMRACLAAMKAGGAAGWQIAMIEDRIAVFEGRPQTWGTQFDLDDAGELVAQPIADPDTLDARRAAIGLEPLDKA
;
A
#
# COMPACT_ATOMS: atom_id res chain seq x y z
N MET A 1 20.43 20.28 -2.32
CA MET A 1 19.97 18.88 -2.22
C MET A 1 18.46 18.90 -2.16
N ALA A 2 17.77 17.99 -2.86
CA ALA A 2 16.31 17.90 -2.78
C ALA A 2 15.87 17.54 -1.35
N SER A 3 14.74 18.11 -0.91
CA SER A 3 14.08 17.80 0.36
C SER A 3 13.57 16.36 0.39
N ASP A 4 13.32 15.82 1.59
CA ASP A 4 12.78 14.47 1.74
C ASP A 4 11.35 14.35 1.14
N SER A 5 10.57 15.44 1.15
CA SER A 5 9.28 15.51 0.43
C SER A 5 9.45 15.37 -1.08
N GLU A 6 10.35 16.15 -1.70
CA GLU A 6 10.61 16.07 -3.14
C GLU A 6 11.12 14.69 -3.55
N ARG A 7 11.92 14.05 -2.69
CA ARG A 7 12.43 12.69 -2.93
C ARG A 7 11.30 11.65 -2.92
N LEU A 8 10.36 11.72 -1.98
CA LEU A 8 9.19 10.84 -1.94
C LEU A 8 8.31 10.99 -3.19
N ILE A 9 8.04 12.23 -3.57
CA ILE A 9 7.22 12.54 -4.76
C ILE A 9 7.90 12.01 -6.03
N ALA A 10 9.21 12.23 -6.17
CA ALA A 10 9.97 11.71 -7.31
C ALA A 10 10.00 10.17 -7.36
N ALA A 11 10.09 9.50 -6.21
CA ALA A 11 10.04 8.05 -6.10
C ALA A 11 8.68 7.49 -6.54
N MET A 12 7.58 8.12 -6.11
CA MET A 12 6.23 7.79 -6.56
C MET A 12 6.05 8.02 -8.07
N ALA A 13 6.55 9.14 -8.61
CA ALA A 13 6.47 9.42 -10.04
C ALA A 13 7.29 8.43 -10.89
N ARG A 14 8.44 7.96 -10.39
CA ARG A 14 9.23 6.90 -11.03
C ARG A 14 8.47 5.59 -11.06
N ASP A 15 7.89 5.18 -9.93
CA ASP A 15 7.06 3.98 -9.81
C ASP A 15 5.93 3.97 -10.84
N GLN A 16 5.09 5.01 -10.85
CA GLN A 16 3.97 5.09 -11.77
C GLN A 16 4.40 5.09 -13.25
N ARG A 17 5.51 5.76 -13.58
CA ARG A 17 6.07 5.75 -14.93
C ARG A 17 6.52 4.36 -15.36
N VAL A 18 7.35 3.69 -14.55
CA VAL A 18 7.85 2.34 -14.87
C VAL A 18 6.69 1.36 -14.97
N ARG A 19 5.72 1.44 -14.05
CA ARG A 19 4.50 0.62 -14.11
C ARG A 19 3.74 0.82 -15.42
N GLY A 20 3.55 2.07 -15.86
CA GLY A 20 2.90 2.37 -17.13
C GLY A 20 3.67 1.89 -18.37
N GLU A 21 4.99 2.01 -18.37
CA GLU A 21 5.86 1.52 -19.44
C GLU A 21 5.84 -0.01 -19.55
N LEU A 22 5.86 -0.72 -18.42
CA LEU A 22 5.76 -2.18 -18.36
C LEU A 22 4.39 -2.68 -18.81
N ASP A 23 3.32 -2.00 -18.41
CA ASP A 23 1.94 -2.31 -18.81
C ASP A 23 1.76 -2.12 -20.32
N ALA A 24 2.22 -0.99 -20.89
CA ALA A 24 2.17 -0.73 -22.32
C ALA A 24 2.95 -1.75 -23.17
N ARG A 25 3.96 -2.40 -22.59
CA ARG A 25 4.74 -3.47 -23.23
C ARG A 25 4.15 -4.87 -22.99
N GLY A 26 3.09 -5.00 -22.19
CA GLY A 26 2.51 -6.28 -21.78
C GLY A 26 3.48 -7.14 -20.98
N LEU A 27 4.29 -6.50 -20.13
CA LEU A 27 5.34 -7.13 -19.31
C LEU A 27 5.05 -7.06 -17.81
N LEU A 28 4.08 -6.24 -17.38
CA LEU A 28 3.82 -6.02 -15.96
C LEU A 28 3.37 -7.30 -15.23
N TYR A 29 2.55 -8.13 -15.88
CA TYR A 29 1.97 -9.35 -15.29
C TYR A 29 2.36 -10.64 -16.03
N ARG A 30 3.35 -10.58 -16.94
CA ARG A 30 3.66 -11.70 -17.84
C ARG A 30 4.23 -12.91 -17.11
N ASP A 31 5.26 -12.69 -16.29
CA ASP A 31 6.07 -13.74 -15.67
C ASP A 31 6.22 -13.49 -14.16
N GLY A 32 5.08 -13.26 -13.49
CA GLY A 32 5.05 -12.91 -12.07
C GLY A 32 5.53 -11.47 -11.81
N TYR A 33 6.28 -11.28 -10.73
CA TYR A 33 6.74 -9.95 -10.33
C TYR A 33 7.89 -9.49 -11.23
N ASN A 34 7.61 -8.51 -12.08
CA ASN A 34 8.59 -8.00 -13.03
C ASN A 34 9.85 -7.45 -12.31
N PRO A 35 11.07 -7.90 -12.68
CA PRO A 35 12.31 -7.47 -12.02
C PRO A 35 12.56 -5.95 -12.04
N GLU A 36 12.16 -5.26 -13.12
CA GLU A 36 12.30 -3.80 -13.23
C GLU A 36 11.38 -3.09 -12.24
N MET A 37 10.16 -3.60 -12.06
CA MET A 37 9.24 -3.08 -11.05
C MET A 37 9.72 -3.38 -9.64
N GLN A 38 10.25 -4.59 -9.42
CA GLN A 38 10.81 -4.99 -8.14
C GLN A 38 11.96 -4.06 -7.72
N GLU A 39 12.89 -3.77 -8.63
CA GLU A 39 14.01 -2.86 -8.34
C GLU A 39 13.51 -1.45 -7.94
N VAL A 40 12.45 -0.97 -8.59
CA VAL A 40 11.84 0.32 -8.23
C VAL A 40 11.23 0.28 -6.83
N HIS A 41 10.44 -0.75 -6.53
CA HIS A 41 9.80 -0.88 -5.22
C HIS A 41 10.83 -1.08 -4.09
N GLU A 42 11.91 -1.83 -4.31
CA GLU A 42 12.98 -2.00 -3.32
C GLU A 42 13.74 -0.70 -3.06
N ALA A 43 14.12 0.03 -4.11
CA ALA A 43 14.76 1.34 -3.96
C ALA A 43 13.85 2.35 -3.25
N ASN A 44 12.55 2.33 -3.54
CA ASN A 44 11.57 3.18 -2.88
C ASN A 44 11.40 2.80 -1.39
N ALA A 45 11.39 1.50 -1.07
CA ALA A 45 11.31 1.02 0.30
C ALA A 45 12.52 1.47 1.13
N ASP A 46 13.73 1.37 0.58
CA ASP A 46 14.95 1.82 1.26
C ASP A 46 14.96 3.35 1.49
N LEU A 47 14.46 4.12 0.51
CA LEU A 47 14.26 5.56 0.66
C LEU A 47 13.30 5.87 1.83
N LEU A 48 12.11 5.25 1.82
CA LEU A 48 11.11 5.49 2.84
C LEU A 48 11.60 5.05 4.22
N ALA A 49 12.30 3.93 4.32
CA ALA A 49 12.90 3.46 5.57
C ALA A 49 13.84 4.49 6.19
N GLY A 50 14.71 5.10 5.39
CA GLY A 50 15.61 6.15 5.85
C GLY A 50 14.87 7.41 6.34
N ILE A 51 13.81 7.81 5.64
CA ILE A 51 12.99 8.97 6.03
C ILE A 51 12.22 8.68 7.32
N VAL A 52 11.60 7.50 7.43
CA VAL A 52 10.87 7.08 8.63
C VAL A 52 11.80 7.00 9.85
N ALA A 53 13.01 6.48 9.69
CA ALA A 53 14.00 6.43 10.77
C ALA A 53 14.41 7.82 11.27
N LYS A 54 14.47 8.80 10.37
CA LYS A 54 14.90 10.19 10.68
C LYS A 54 13.77 11.05 11.24
N HIS A 55 12.54 10.84 10.78
CA HIS A 55 11.43 11.77 11.01
C HIS A 55 10.16 11.12 11.59
N GLY A 56 10.11 9.80 11.73
CA GLY A 56 8.84 9.10 11.89
C GLY A 56 8.03 9.10 10.58
N TRP A 57 6.77 8.69 10.66
CA TRP A 57 5.92 8.56 9.46
C TRP A 57 5.77 9.91 8.71
N PRO A 58 5.94 9.99 7.37
CA PRO A 58 5.82 11.25 6.63
C PRO A 58 4.34 11.70 6.49
N ASP A 59 3.82 12.40 7.50
CA ASP A 59 2.45 12.92 7.48
C ASP A 59 2.29 14.20 6.63
N ALA A 60 1.04 14.50 6.28
CA ALA A 60 0.70 15.64 5.43
C ALA A 60 1.03 17.01 6.08
N ALA A 61 0.99 17.09 7.41
CA ALA A 61 1.24 18.35 8.13
C ALA A 61 2.71 18.77 8.03
N ARG A 62 3.64 17.81 8.00
CA ARG A 62 5.09 18.07 7.96
C ARG A 62 5.67 17.97 6.56
N PHE A 63 5.19 17.04 5.74
CA PHE A 63 5.77 16.74 4.42
C PHE A 63 4.93 17.26 3.25
N GLY A 64 3.68 17.69 3.50
CA GLY A 64 2.71 18.02 2.47
C GLY A 64 1.91 16.80 2.00
N ALA A 65 0.69 17.04 1.51
CA ALA A 65 -0.27 16.00 1.16
C ALA A 65 0.23 15.03 0.07
N GLU A 66 0.97 15.54 -0.91
CA GLU A 66 1.51 14.73 -2.00
C GLU A 66 2.62 13.78 -1.52
N ALA A 67 3.55 14.27 -0.69
CA ALA A 67 4.61 13.44 -0.12
C ALA A 67 4.06 12.39 0.87
N ALA A 68 3.01 12.74 1.64
CA ALA A 68 2.33 11.78 2.51
C ALA A 68 1.63 10.68 1.71
N THR A 69 1.00 11.04 0.59
CA THR A 69 0.43 10.07 -0.37
C THR A 69 1.52 9.17 -0.95
N ALA A 70 2.65 9.76 -1.36
CA ALA A 70 3.78 9.01 -1.87
C ALA A 70 4.35 8.01 -0.84
N ALA A 71 4.52 8.43 0.42
CA ALA A 71 4.98 7.56 1.50
C ALA A 71 4.05 6.35 1.70
N TRP A 72 2.73 6.58 1.71
CA TRP A 72 1.75 5.51 1.80
C TRP A 72 1.80 4.56 0.60
N MET A 73 1.88 5.09 -0.63
CA MET A 73 1.95 4.27 -1.85
C MET A 73 3.21 3.39 -1.85
N ILE A 74 4.35 3.95 -1.46
CA ILE A 74 5.61 3.22 -1.35
C ILE A 74 5.50 2.09 -0.31
N ALA A 75 4.89 2.34 0.84
CA ALA A 75 4.68 1.30 1.86
C ALA A 75 3.75 0.18 1.35
N GLN A 76 2.69 0.52 0.61
CA GLN A 76 1.79 -0.46 -0.02
C GLN A 76 2.49 -1.35 -1.06
N HIS A 77 3.48 -0.80 -1.78
CA HIS A 77 4.22 -1.48 -2.84
C HIS A 77 5.44 -2.27 -2.34
N ALA A 78 5.82 -2.15 -1.07
CA ALA A 78 6.96 -2.86 -0.48
C ALA A 78 6.68 -4.36 -0.20
N ILE A 79 5.98 -5.04 -1.10
CA ILE A 79 5.47 -6.41 -0.95
C ILE A 79 6.57 -7.47 -0.76
N ALA A 80 7.79 -7.19 -1.24
CA ALA A 80 8.96 -8.05 -1.04
C ALA A 80 9.62 -7.87 0.34
N ARG A 81 9.11 -6.96 1.19
CA ARG A 81 9.70 -6.58 2.48
C ARG A 81 8.63 -6.64 3.60
N PRO A 82 8.15 -7.84 3.98
CA PRO A 82 7.04 -7.98 4.93
C PRO A 82 7.30 -7.34 6.30
N ASP A 83 8.52 -7.46 6.82
CA ASP A 83 8.90 -6.83 8.09
C ASP A 83 8.87 -5.30 7.99
N PHE A 84 9.26 -4.74 6.84
CA PHE A 84 9.18 -3.30 6.59
C PHE A 84 7.74 -2.83 6.48
N MET A 85 6.86 -3.57 5.79
CA MET A 85 5.43 -3.26 5.76
C MET A 85 4.81 -3.24 7.16
N ARG A 86 5.15 -4.21 8.02
CA ARG A 86 4.71 -4.21 9.43
C ARG A 86 5.24 -3.00 10.20
N ALA A 87 6.50 -2.61 9.98
CA ALA A 87 7.08 -1.42 10.58
C ALA A 87 6.40 -0.12 10.11
N CYS A 88 6.09 -0.01 8.81
CA CYS A 88 5.33 1.10 8.25
C CYS A 88 3.93 1.18 8.84
N LEU A 89 3.23 0.05 8.97
CA LEU A 89 1.90 0.00 9.60
C LEU A 89 1.95 0.54 11.03
N ALA A 90 2.94 0.13 11.83
CA ALA A 90 3.13 0.64 13.18
C ALA A 90 3.42 2.15 13.20
N ALA A 91 4.30 2.63 12.30
CA ALA A 91 4.62 4.04 12.17
C ALA A 91 3.41 4.88 11.73
N MET A 92 2.58 4.37 10.82
CA MET A 92 1.34 5.01 10.35
C MET A 92 0.31 5.15 11.48
N LYS A 93 0.12 4.09 12.27
CA LYS A 93 -0.77 4.12 13.45
C LYS A 93 -0.30 5.16 14.47
N ALA A 94 1.01 5.26 14.70
CA ALA A 94 1.58 6.25 15.61
C ALA A 94 1.56 7.69 15.03
N GLY A 95 1.74 7.83 13.71
CA GLY A 95 1.82 9.11 13.01
C GLY A 95 0.48 9.69 12.56
N GLY A 96 -0.64 9.05 12.91
CA GLY A 96 -1.97 9.55 12.57
C GLY A 96 -2.29 9.52 11.07
N ALA A 97 -1.83 8.50 10.35
CA ALA A 97 -2.25 8.27 8.96
C ALA A 97 -3.76 8.06 8.87
N ALA A 98 -4.35 8.30 7.69
CA ALA A 98 -5.79 8.13 7.50
C ALA A 98 -6.22 6.67 7.75
N GLY A 99 -7.38 6.47 8.37
CA GLY A 99 -7.87 5.13 8.74
C GLY A 99 -7.93 4.16 7.56
N TRP A 100 -8.41 4.63 6.40
CA TRP A 100 -8.45 3.83 5.18
C TRP A 100 -7.04 3.42 4.67
N GLN A 101 -6.03 4.28 4.83
CA GLN A 101 -4.65 3.96 4.46
C GLN A 101 -4.08 2.84 5.32
N ILE A 102 -4.36 2.89 6.62
CA ILE A 102 -3.99 1.87 7.60
C ILE A 102 -4.70 0.55 7.27
N ALA A 103 -6.01 0.61 7.01
CA ALA A 103 -6.83 -0.55 6.67
C ALA A 103 -6.29 -1.33 5.45
N MET A 104 -5.90 -0.62 4.39
CA MET A 104 -5.37 -1.25 3.17
C MET A 104 -4.07 -2.02 3.42
N ILE A 105 -3.13 -1.43 4.18
CA ILE A 105 -1.86 -2.11 4.47
C ILE A 105 -2.06 -3.27 5.45
N GLU A 106 -2.94 -3.09 6.45
CA GLU A 106 -3.25 -4.14 7.42
C GLU A 106 -3.84 -5.39 6.76
N ASP A 107 -4.82 -5.22 5.88
CA ASP A 107 -5.41 -6.32 5.13
C ASP A 107 -4.42 -6.94 4.14
N ARG A 108 -3.57 -6.12 3.47
CA ARG A 108 -2.53 -6.64 2.57
C ARG A 108 -1.55 -7.56 3.31
N ILE A 109 -1.11 -7.15 4.50
CA ILE A 109 -0.28 -7.99 5.37
C ILE A 109 -1.03 -9.26 5.76
N ALA A 110 -2.32 -9.16 6.12
CA ALA A 110 -3.13 -10.32 6.47
C ALA A 110 -3.21 -11.33 5.32
N VAL A 111 -3.52 -10.87 4.10
CA VAL A 111 -3.61 -11.74 2.92
C VAL A 111 -2.28 -12.42 2.61
N PHE A 112 -1.16 -11.69 2.63
CA PHE A 112 0.17 -12.29 2.41
C PHE A 112 0.57 -13.29 3.50
N GLU A 113 0.03 -13.15 4.71
CA GLU A 113 0.23 -14.09 5.82
C GLU A 113 -0.83 -15.22 5.85
N GLY A 114 -1.71 -15.31 4.85
CA GLY A 114 -2.76 -16.33 4.78
C GLY A 114 -3.86 -16.17 5.84
N ARG A 115 -4.02 -14.96 6.38
CA ARG A 115 -5.01 -14.62 7.41
C ARG A 115 -6.19 -13.88 6.78
N PRO A 116 -7.40 -14.01 7.35
CA PRO A 116 -8.54 -13.25 6.91
C PRO A 116 -8.35 -11.75 7.17
N GLN A 117 -8.94 -10.93 6.29
CA GLN A 117 -8.95 -9.48 6.31
C GLN A 117 -9.87 -8.93 7.39
N THR A 118 -9.53 -7.76 7.92
CA THR A 118 -10.38 -7.02 8.87
C THR A 118 -11.32 -6.08 8.13
N TRP A 119 -10.83 -5.43 7.06
CA TRP A 119 -11.51 -4.33 6.37
C TRP A 119 -11.98 -4.66 4.95
N GLY A 120 -11.59 -5.82 4.41
CA GLY A 120 -12.02 -6.29 3.08
C GLY A 120 -11.53 -5.38 1.96
N THR A 121 -10.26 -4.99 1.98
CA THR A 121 -9.68 -4.06 0.99
C THR A 121 -8.87 -4.72 -0.12
N GLN A 122 -8.50 -5.99 0.06
CA GLN A 122 -7.80 -6.79 -0.94
C GLN A 122 -8.78 -7.73 -1.66
N PHE A 123 -8.54 -7.84 -2.96
CA PHE A 123 -9.34 -8.61 -3.90
C PHE A 123 -8.40 -9.43 -4.77
N ASP A 124 -8.94 -10.49 -5.35
CA ASP A 124 -8.26 -11.30 -6.35
C ASP A 124 -9.27 -11.80 -7.37
N LEU A 125 -8.78 -12.35 -8.47
CA LEU A 125 -9.63 -12.97 -9.48
C LEU A 125 -9.97 -14.40 -9.04
N ASP A 126 -11.25 -14.77 -9.11
CA ASP A 126 -11.66 -16.16 -8.97
C ASP A 126 -11.40 -16.97 -10.27
N ASP A 127 -11.76 -18.26 -10.24
CA ASP A 127 -11.62 -19.15 -11.40
C ASP A 127 -12.45 -18.70 -12.63
N ALA A 128 -13.48 -17.87 -12.42
CA ALA A 128 -14.30 -17.29 -13.48
C ALA A 128 -13.73 -15.97 -14.00
N GLY A 129 -12.67 -15.44 -13.38
CA GLY A 129 -12.08 -14.14 -13.71
C GLY A 129 -12.84 -12.97 -13.11
N GLU A 130 -13.71 -13.20 -12.12
CA GLU A 130 -14.43 -12.16 -11.40
C GLU A 130 -13.62 -11.67 -10.21
N LEU A 131 -13.68 -10.36 -9.96
CA LEU A 131 -12.97 -9.74 -8.83
C LEU A 131 -13.71 -10.01 -7.53
N VAL A 132 -13.17 -10.90 -6.69
CA VAL A 132 -13.75 -11.28 -5.40
C VAL A 132 -12.88 -10.82 -4.24
N ALA A 133 -13.50 -10.47 -3.12
CA ALA A 133 -12.75 -10.13 -1.92
C ALA A 133 -12.05 -11.39 -1.36
N GLN A 134 -10.79 -11.24 -0.95
CA GLN A 134 -10.09 -12.28 -0.18
C GLN A 134 -10.81 -12.52 1.17
N PRO A 135 -10.63 -13.68 1.84
CA PRO A 135 -11.39 -14.04 3.06
C PRO A 135 -11.46 -12.91 4.10
N ILE A 136 -12.64 -12.66 4.67
CA ILE A 136 -12.90 -11.61 5.68
C ILE A 136 -13.26 -12.26 7.01
N ALA A 137 -12.70 -11.75 8.11
CA ALA A 137 -12.82 -12.35 9.44
C ALA A 137 -14.27 -12.34 9.96
N ASP A 138 -14.92 -11.17 9.96
CA ASP A 138 -16.33 -11.04 10.37
C ASP A 138 -17.14 -10.25 9.33
N PRO A 139 -17.67 -10.88 8.28
CA PRO A 139 -18.43 -10.20 7.25
C PRO A 139 -19.65 -9.44 7.78
N ASP A 140 -20.32 -9.95 8.82
CA ASP A 140 -21.56 -9.39 9.38
C ASP A 140 -21.39 -7.98 9.99
N THR A 141 -20.17 -7.64 10.41
CA THR A 141 -19.87 -6.33 11.04
C THR A 141 -18.95 -5.46 10.18
N LEU A 142 -18.63 -5.92 8.97
CA LEU A 142 -17.68 -5.28 8.07
C LEU A 142 -18.07 -3.85 7.74
N ASP A 143 -19.31 -3.62 7.31
CA ASP A 143 -19.76 -2.28 6.87
C ASP A 143 -19.77 -1.27 8.02
N ALA A 144 -20.13 -1.72 9.23
CA ALA A 144 -20.06 -0.88 10.42
C ALA A 144 -18.61 -0.47 10.75
N ARG A 145 -17.64 -1.39 10.61
CA ARG A 145 -16.22 -1.08 10.75
C ARG A 145 -15.76 -0.11 9.66
N ARG A 146 -16.07 -0.40 8.40
CA ARG A 146 -15.70 0.42 7.24
C ARG A 146 -16.21 1.86 7.37
N ALA A 147 -17.47 2.04 7.75
CA ALA A 147 -18.06 3.36 7.99
C ALA A 147 -17.30 4.16 9.07
N ALA A 148 -16.82 3.50 10.14
CA ALA A 148 -16.09 4.16 11.22
C ALA A 148 -14.74 4.78 10.79
N ILE A 149 -14.18 4.34 9.65
CA ILE A 149 -12.93 4.86 9.09
C ILE A 149 -13.11 5.55 7.73
N GLY A 150 -14.36 5.80 7.32
CA GLY A 150 -14.69 6.50 6.08
C GLY A 150 -14.54 5.67 4.81
N LEU A 151 -14.59 4.34 4.92
CA LEU A 151 -14.71 3.44 3.77
C LEU A 151 -16.19 3.23 3.43
N GLU A 152 -16.50 3.20 2.13
CA GLU A 152 -17.81 2.80 1.62
C GLU A 152 -18.14 1.35 2.02
N PRO A 153 -19.42 0.97 2.20
CA PRO A 153 -19.82 -0.43 2.40
C PRO A 153 -19.22 -1.34 1.34
N LEU A 154 -18.90 -2.57 1.72
CA LEU A 154 -18.54 -3.58 0.73
C LEU A 154 -19.83 -4.26 0.31
N ASP A 155 -20.47 -3.75 -0.74
CA ASP A 155 -21.60 -4.44 -1.35
C ASP A 155 -21.17 -5.88 -1.62
N LYS A 156 -22.01 -6.83 -1.17
CA LYS A 156 -21.72 -8.25 -1.27
C LYS A 156 -21.35 -8.58 -2.72
N ALA A 157 -20.07 -8.86 -2.94
CA ALA A 157 -19.58 -9.48 -4.17
C ALA A 157 -20.36 -10.77 -4.44
#